data_AF-A0A952Q2X7-F1
#
_entry.id   AF-A0A952Q2X7-F1
#
_cell.length_a   1.000
_cell.length_b   1.000
_cell.length_c   1.000
_cell.angle_alpha   90.00
_cell.angle_beta   90.00
_cell.angle_gamma   90.00
#
_symmetry.space_group_name_H-M   'P 1'
#
loop_
_entity.id
_entity.type
_entity.pdbx_description
1 polymer ?
#
loop_
_entity_poly.entity_id
_entity_poly.type
_entity_poly.pdbx_seq_one_letter_code
_entity_poly.pdbx_strand_id
1 'polypeptide(L)'
;MPATSQIELITGITADEIAASIKDESLILLSPRLRNRNSFIAWFTSFGVATFFHALAPSDTTLVEFLKNVVDKGRDVDREFGSQLTQALNSRSASIEDYADAFAMDISKIRPKLDFVVLDNFDYLQPSNDNDMFFLRLVRNFPKGIRLVINSRVLATQPWATLIREQKAVALGDDKTLDGGIFDPQKPNEAHLEVYALAGGNTYVNGWPITTWDGPLPKQLFYYFVDHPMATRDEIFAVFWPDLPTKEATNVFHVTKRKISERLGFELTAYASAFYRPSGQMAIHYDVQNFEALLQTASFEDEDITEIPQAWLDLIRLYRTPFLPQMTTPWIEKRREQLKQAYTGVLIGIGRVYNARNDATNAITYYMRALREYPEREDVHRELMRLHAAHHDVDKVVEQYKMLTSILKRTLNIAPSKTTRQYYEGLIGHELASR
;
A
#
# COMPACT_ATOMS: atom_id res chain seq x y z
N MET A 1 12.23 9.34 29.67
CA MET A 1 12.18 8.64 28.37
C MET A 1 12.09 9.71 27.31
N PRO A 2 12.99 9.78 26.31
CA PRO A 2 12.75 10.67 25.18
C PRO A 2 11.44 10.24 24.54
N ALA A 3 10.52 11.17 24.33
CA ALA A 3 9.21 10.85 23.78
C ALA A 3 9.42 10.23 22.40
N THR A 4 9.07 8.94 22.25
CA THR A 4 8.96 8.27 20.95
C THR A 4 8.20 9.20 20.02
N SER A 5 8.84 9.58 18.92
CA SER A 5 8.23 10.54 18.01
C SER A 5 6.93 9.97 17.45
N GLN A 6 5.91 10.80 17.20
CA GLN A 6 4.64 10.32 16.62
C GLN A 6 4.87 9.60 15.28
N ILE A 7 5.90 10.00 14.53
CA ILE A 7 6.27 9.32 13.29
C ILE A 7 6.74 7.89 13.58
N GLU A 8 7.59 7.66 14.57
CA GLU A 8 8.07 6.32 14.97
C GLU A 8 6.93 5.41 15.43
N LEU A 9 5.96 5.93 16.18
CA LEU A 9 4.76 5.18 16.58
C LEU A 9 3.88 4.76 15.39
N ILE A 10 3.82 5.57 14.34
CA ILE A 10 2.92 5.36 13.20
C ILE A 10 3.60 4.60 12.07
N THR A 11 4.88 4.89 11.79
CA THR A 11 5.63 4.33 10.66
C THR A 11 6.53 3.19 11.08
N GLY A 12 6.87 3.08 12.37
CA GLY A 12 7.93 2.19 12.87
C GLY A 12 9.30 2.56 12.32
N ILE A 13 9.51 3.83 11.97
CA ILE A 13 10.81 4.38 11.55
C ILE A 13 11.15 5.52 12.49
N THR A 14 12.33 5.45 13.08
CA THR A 14 12.85 6.50 13.96
C THR A 14 13.16 7.76 13.16
N ALA A 15 13.16 8.92 13.83
CA ALA A 15 13.56 10.17 13.19
C ALA A 15 15.02 10.13 12.68
N ASP A 16 15.90 9.39 13.36
CA ASP A 16 17.30 9.22 12.98
C ASP A 16 17.46 8.38 11.71
N GLU A 17 16.67 7.31 11.56
CA GLU A 17 16.64 6.51 10.33
C GLU A 17 16.15 7.34 9.13
N ILE A 18 15.11 8.16 9.32
CA ILE A 18 14.64 9.07 8.26
C ILE A 18 15.71 10.11 7.92
N ALA A 19 16.35 10.71 8.93
CA ALA A 19 17.41 11.70 8.72
C ALA A 19 18.63 11.10 8.00
N ALA A 20 18.97 9.84 8.31
CA ALA A 20 20.04 9.11 7.65
C ALA A 20 19.69 8.80 6.18
N SER A 21 18.46 8.35 5.90
CA SER A 21 18.03 7.96 4.55
C SER A 21 17.93 9.13 3.57
N ILE A 22 17.81 10.37 4.06
CA ILE A 22 17.66 11.57 3.23
C ILE A 22 18.90 12.46 3.21
N LYS A 23 19.98 12.06 3.88
CA LYS A 23 21.08 12.98 4.25
C LYS A 23 21.72 13.67 3.04
N ASP A 24 21.99 12.92 1.98
CA ASP A 24 22.79 13.38 0.83
C ASP A 24 21.95 13.73 -0.41
N GLU A 25 20.63 13.53 -0.33
CA GLU A 25 19.72 13.65 -1.47
C GLU A 25 19.08 15.03 -1.58
N SER A 26 18.99 15.57 -2.80
CA SER A 26 18.33 16.85 -3.05
C SER A 26 16.81 16.74 -3.19
N LEU A 27 16.30 15.54 -3.52
CA LEU A 27 14.88 15.23 -3.64
C LEU A 27 14.47 14.06 -2.72
N ILE A 28 13.33 14.23 -2.07
CA ILE A 28 12.65 13.20 -1.29
C ILE A 28 11.27 12.99 -1.92
N LEU A 29 11.00 11.78 -2.39
CA LEU A 29 9.70 11.38 -2.88
C LEU A 29 8.97 10.61 -1.78
N LEU A 30 7.76 11.01 -1.45
CA LEU A 30 6.88 10.14 -0.67
C LEU A 30 6.22 9.15 -1.63
N SER A 31 6.56 7.87 -1.51
CA SER A 31 5.98 6.83 -2.37
C SER A 31 4.46 6.96 -2.41
N PRO A 32 3.82 6.99 -3.59
CA PRO A 32 2.36 7.06 -3.70
C PRO A 32 1.62 5.92 -2.99
N ARG A 33 2.32 4.82 -2.71
CA ARG A 33 1.80 3.60 -2.08
C ARG A 33 1.99 3.57 -0.57
N LEU A 34 2.75 4.54 -0.03
CA LEU A 34 2.99 4.70 1.39
C LEU A 34 1.69 5.02 2.15
N ARG A 35 1.41 4.25 3.20
CA ARG A 35 0.14 4.34 3.95
C ARG A 35 0.05 5.60 4.82
N ASN A 36 1.16 6.02 5.39
CA ASN A 36 1.23 7.03 6.44
C ASN A 36 1.92 8.31 5.97
N ARG A 37 1.72 8.70 4.70
CA ARG A 37 2.35 9.90 4.11
C ARG A 37 2.11 11.16 4.91
N ASN A 38 0.90 11.32 5.45
CA ASN A 38 0.56 12.48 6.29
C ASN A 38 1.44 12.58 7.54
N SER A 39 1.90 11.45 8.09
CA SER A 39 2.84 11.43 9.23
C SER A 39 4.22 11.94 8.83
N PHE A 40 4.69 11.61 7.62
CA PHE A 40 5.93 12.18 7.07
C PHE A 40 5.79 13.67 6.80
N ILE A 41 4.66 14.10 6.22
CA ILE A 41 4.41 15.53 5.99
C ILE A 41 4.39 16.33 7.29
N ALA A 42 3.73 15.81 8.34
CA ALA A 42 3.74 16.42 9.66
C ALA A 42 5.15 16.52 10.26
N TRP A 43 6.04 15.58 9.94
CA TRP A 43 7.44 15.64 10.37
C TRP A 43 8.22 16.73 9.63
N PHE A 44 8.08 16.83 8.31
CA PHE A 44 8.72 17.89 7.49
C PHE A 44 8.21 19.30 7.82
N THR A 45 7.07 19.42 8.49
CA THR A 45 6.49 20.71 8.90
C THR A 45 6.48 20.90 10.43
N SER A 46 7.22 20.06 11.15
CA SER A 46 7.26 20.11 12.62
C SER A 46 7.99 21.34 13.15
N PHE A 47 7.71 21.70 14.41
CA PHE A 47 8.28 22.88 15.04
C PHE A 47 9.81 22.81 15.09
N GLY A 48 10.48 23.89 14.65
CA GLY A 48 11.94 23.98 14.58
C GLY A 48 12.54 23.59 13.22
N VAL A 49 11.72 23.13 12.28
CA VAL A 49 12.12 22.86 10.89
C VAL A 49 11.71 24.04 10.01
N ALA A 50 12.65 24.65 9.30
CA ALA A 50 12.38 25.77 8.40
C ALA A 50 11.87 25.25 7.05
N THR A 51 10.56 25.31 6.82
CA THR A 51 9.93 24.71 5.64
C THR A 51 9.13 25.71 4.82
N PHE A 52 9.35 25.73 3.51
CA PHE A 52 8.44 26.33 2.54
C PHE A 52 7.43 25.28 2.09
N PHE A 53 6.16 25.47 2.41
CA PHE A 53 5.11 24.50 2.10
C PHE A 53 4.17 25.06 1.04
N HIS A 54 4.02 24.32 -0.07
CA HIS A 54 3.08 24.64 -1.12
C HIS A 54 2.23 23.42 -1.47
N ALA A 55 0.95 23.46 -1.07
CA ALA A 55 -0.04 22.52 -1.59
C ALA A 55 -0.55 23.03 -2.94
N LEU A 56 -0.39 22.20 -3.98
CA LEU A 56 -0.93 22.47 -5.30
C LEU A 56 -2.46 22.48 -5.23
N ALA A 57 -3.06 23.36 -6.01
CA ALA A 57 -4.49 23.56 -6.16
C ALA A 57 -4.97 22.97 -7.50
N PRO A 58 -6.29 22.78 -7.68
CA PRO A 58 -6.86 22.33 -8.96
C PRO A 58 -6.54 23.22 -10.17
N SER A 59 -6.08 24.46 -9.95
CA SER A 59 -5.61 25.38 -11.00
C SER A 59 -4.17 25.14 -11.44
N ASP A 60 -3.39 24.33 -10.71
CA ASP A 60 -1.97 24.05 -11.01
C ASP A 60 -1.82 22.95 -12.06
N THR A 61 -2.56 23.04 -13.17
CA THR A 61 -2.62 21.95 -14.16
C THR A 61 -1.41 21.94 -15.08
N THR A 62 -0.86 23.12 -15.38
CA THR A 62 0.33 23.30 -16.23
C THR A 62 1.51 23.83 -15.42
N LEU A 63 2.74 23.64 -15.92
CA LEU A 63 3.95 24.16 -15.28
C LEU A 63 3.86 25.66 -15.00
N VAL A 64 3.39 26.44 -15.98
CA VAL A 64 3.33 27.91 -15.87
C VAL A 64 2.31 28.36 -14.82
N GLU A 65 1.15 27.71 -14.75
CA GLU A 65 0.14 28.01 -13.72
C GLU A 65 0.67 27.68 -12.32
N PHE A 66 1.26 26.50 -12.17
CA PHE A 66 1.94 26.08 -10.95
C PHE A 66 2.98 27.11 -10.50
N LEU A 67 3.91 27.50 -11.38
CA LEU A 67 4.97 28.44 -11.04
C LEU A 67 4.42 29.81 -10.62
N LYS A 68 3.38 30.32 -11.30
CA LYS A 68 2.71 31.57 -10.92
C LYS A 68 2.08 31.47 -9.53
N ASN A 69 1.35 30.39 -9.26
CA ASN A 69 0.66 30.19 -7.99
C ASN A 69 1.65 29.95 -6.83
N VAL A 70 2.82 29.33 -7.09
CA VAL A 70 3.91 29.23 -6.11
C VAL A 70 4.48 30.61 -5.80
N VAL A 71 4.72 31.46 -6.81
CA VAL A 71 5.18 32.84 -6.58
C VAL A 71 4.20 33.60 -5.71
N ASP A 72 2.91 33.56 -6.03
CA ASP A 72 1.90 34.32 -5.30
C ASP A 72 1.80 33.89 -3.83
N LYS A 73 1.76 32.58 -3.56
CA LYS A 73 1.78 32.08 -2.17
C LYS A 73 3.12 32.34 -1.47
N GLY A 74 4.23 32.26 -2.21
CA GLY A 74 5.55 32.44 -1.61
C GLY A 74 5.81 33.88 -1.15
N ARG A 75 5.12 34.86 -1.74
CA ARG A 75 5.13 36.26 -1.28
C ARG A 75 4.54 36.47 0.11
N ASP A 76 3.70 35.56 0.57
CA ASP A 76 3.21 35.57 1.96
C ASP A 76 4.32 35.17 2.96
N VAL A 77 5.30 34.39 2.50
CA VAL A 77 6.47 33.95 3.29
C VAL A 77 7.59 34.98 3.21
N ASP A 78 7.92 35.42 2.00
CA ASP A 78 8.95 36.42 1.71
C ASP A 78 8.49 37.32 0.56
N ARG A 79 8.32 38.62 0.82
CA ARG A 79 7.77 39.57 -0.17
C ARG A 79 8.59 39.68 -1.44
N GLU A 80 9.89 39.38 -1.41
CA GLU A 80 10.77 39.41 -2.57
C GLU A 80 10.82 38.07 -3.33
N PHE A 81 10.16 37.04 -2.79
CA PHE A 81 10.08 35.74 -3.43
C PHE A 81 9.46 35.82 -4.83
N GLY A 82 10.02 35.01 -5.73
CA GLY A 82 9.54 34.90 -7.10
C GLY A 82 10.01 36.01 -8.03
N SER A 83 10.94 36.88 -7.62
CA SER A 83 11.48 37.95 -8.47
C SER A 83 12.12 37.42 -9.75
N GLN A 84 12.97 36.39 -9.64
CA GLN A 84 13.66 35.78 -10.78
C GLN A 84 12.67 34.99 -11.62
N LEU A 85 11.80 34.23 -10.96
CA LEU A 85 10.83 33.38 -11.63
C LEU A 85 9.80 34.22 -12.41
N THR A 86 9.34 35.34 -11.85
CA THR A 86 8.44 36.29 -12.54
C THR A 86 9.13 36.90 -13.76
N GLN A 87 10.42 37.26 -13.66
CA GLN A 87 11.19 37.78 -14.79
C GLN A 87 11.31 36.73 -15.90
N ALA A 88 11.62 35.48 -15.55
CA ALA A 88 11.73 34.38 -16.50
C ALA A 88 10.39 34.09 -17.18
N LEU A 89 9.30 33.96 -16.42
CA LEU A 89 7.95 33.68 -16.94
C LEU A 89 7.41 34.76 -17.90
N ASN A 90 7.88 36.01 -17.77
CA ASN A 90 7.49 37.11 -18.66
C ASN A 90 8.41 37.25 -19.88
N SER A 91 9.54 36.53 -19.91
CA SER A 91 10.48 36.55 -21.03
C SER A 91 9.98 35.65 -22.16
N ARG A 92 10.02 36.16 -23.39
CA ARG A 92 9.65 35.38 -24.59
C ARG A 92 10.72 34.36 -25.01
N SER A 93 11.94 34.48 -24.49
CA SER A 93 13.08 33.63 -24.85
C SER A 93 13.51 32.69 -23.74
N ALA A 94 12.86 32.72 -22.58
CA ALA A 94 13.21 31.85 -21.46
C ALA A 94 12.85 30.40 -21.77
N SER A 95 13.77 29.49 -21.50
CA SER A 95 13.53 28.06 -21.58
C SER A 95 12.92 27.50 -20.29
N ILE A 96 12.53 26.22 -20.32
CA ILE A 96 12.05 25.51 -19.14
C ILE A 96 13.15 25.40 -18.07
N GLU A 97 14.39 25.23 -18.48
CA GLU A 97 15.56 25.21 -17.60
C GLU A 97 15.79 26.56 -16.93
N ASP A 98 15.55 27.67 -17.64
CA ASP A 98 15.61 29.01 -17.05
C ASP A 98 14.57 29.16 -15.93
N TYR A 99 13.37 28.58 -16.08
CA TYR A 99 12.36 28.57 -15.02
C TYR A 99 12.85 27.79 -13.78
N ALA A 100 13.47 26.63 -13.99
CA ALA A 100 14.00 25.80 -12.90
C ALA A 100 15.13 26.50 -12.14
N ASP A 101 16.08 27.11 -12.87
CA ASP A 101 17.19 27.84 -12.27
C ASP A 101 16.69 29.10 -11.54
N ALA A 102 15.70 29.81 -12.10
CA ALA A 102 15.07 30.96 -11.45
C ALA A 102 14.34 30.56 -10.16
N PHE A 103 13.58 29.46 -10.18
CA PHE A 103 12.91 28.91 -9.00
C PHE A 103 13.92 28.57 -7.88
N ALA A 104 14.99 27.84 -8.23
CA ALA A 104 16.06 27.51 -7.28
C ALA A 104 16.73 28.75 -6.68
N MET A 105 16.95 29.78 -7.50
CA MET A 105 17.51 31.06 -7.06
C MET A 105 16.61 31.77 -6.06
N ASP A 106 15.30 31.88 -6.34
CA ASP A 106 14.35 32.51 -5.43
C ASP A 106 14.22 31.73 -4.10
N ILE A 107 14.21 30.39 -4.13
CA ILE A 107 14.24 29.55 -2.92
C ILE A 107 15.51 29.81 -2.08
N SER A 108 16.68 29.94 -2.72
CA SER A 108 17.95 30.16 -2.01
C SER A 108 18.02 31.49 -1.25
N LYS A 109 17.17 32.47 -1.62
CA LYS A 109 17.12 33.80 -1.03
C LYS A 109 16.24 33.90 0.21
N ILE A 110 15.29 32.99 0.39
CA ILE A 110 14.38 32.97 1.55
C ILE A 110 15.19 32.96 2.86
N ARG A 111 14.74 33.74 3.85
CA ARG A 111 15.33 33.80 5.20
C ARG A 111 14.26 33.57 6.29
N PRO A 112 14.56 32.78 7.35
CA PRO A 112 15.81 32.02 7.57
C PRO A 112 16.02 30.93 6.51
N LYS A 113 17.25 30.41 6.41
CA LYS A 113 17.56 29.36 5.43
C LYS A 113 16.63 28.16 5.68
N LEU A 114 15.99 27.70 4.62
CA LEU A 114 15.07 26.56 4.67
C LEU A 114 15.84 25.24 4.80
N ASP A 115 15.25 24.29 5.52
CA ASP A 115 15.62 22.88 5.50
C ASP A 115 14.91 22.15 4.36
N PHE A 116 13.62 22.45 4.15
CA PHE A 116 12.76 21.77 3.18
C PHE A 116 11.91 22.71 2.33
N VAL A 117 11.65 22.28 1.10
CA VAL A 117 10.58 22.78 0.24
C VAL A 117 9.63 21.63 0.01
N VAL A 118 8.39 21.73 0.48
CA VAL A 118 7.39 20.67 0.38
C VAL A 118 6.36 21.03 -0.69
N LEU A 119 6.25 20.20 -1.71
CA LEU A 119 5.19 20.25 -2.72
C LEU A 119 4.18 19.14 -2.41
N ASP A 120 2.99 19.55 -1.95
CA ASP A 120 1.90 18.65 -1.60
C ASP A 120 0.80 18.65 -2.67
N ASN A 121 0.00 17.59 -2.75
CA ASN A 121 -1.00 17.35 -3.81
C ASN A 121 -0.41 17.47 -5.22
N PHE A 122 0.82 16.99 -5.41
CA PHE A 122 1.55 17.14 -6.66
C PHE A 122 0.84 16.53 -7.88
N ASP A 123 -0.09 15.59 -7.65
CA ASP A 123 -0.92 14.97 -8.68
C ASP A 123 -1.89 15.94 -9.41
N TYR A 124 -2.03 17.19 -8.96
CA TYR A 124 -2.72 18.21 -9.75
C TYR A 124 -1.96 18.62 -11.01
N LEU A 125 -0.63 18.60 -10.97
CA LEU A 125 0.22 18.97 -12.10
C LEU A 125 0.20 17.87 -13.16
N GLN A 126 -0.33 18.19 -14.35
CA GLN A 126 -0.51 17.20 -15.41
C GLN A 126 0.83 16.83 -16.05
N PRO A 127 1.12 15.53 -16.28
CA PRO A 127 2.37 15.10 -16.88
C PRO A 127 2.65 15.76 -18.23
N SER A 128 3.88 16.23 -18.40
CA SER A 128 4.35 16.78 -19.66
C SER A 128 5.87 16.72 -19.73
N ASN A 129 6.43 16.72 -20.94
CA ASN A 129 7.88 16.78 -21.13
C ASN A 129 8.49 18.04 -20.50
N ASP A 130 7.74 19.15 -20.48
CA ASP A 130 8.18 20.41 -19.86
C ASP A 130 8.32 20.25 -18.34
N ASN A 131 7.38 19.56 -17.68
CA ASN A 131 7.51 19.27 -16.25
C ASN A 131 8.73 18.39 -15.98
N ASP A 132 8.92 17.35 -16.79
CA ASP A 132 10.03 16.41 -16.62
C ASP A 132 11.37 17.14 -16.75
N MET A 133 11.52 17.97 -17.79
CA MET A 133 12.68 18.84 -18.00
C MET A 133 12.91 19.79 -16.82
N PHE A 134 11.84 20.46 -16.36
CA PHE A 134 11.89 21.37 -15.23
C PHE A 134 12.41 20.68 -13.96
N PHE A 135 11.80 19.56 -13.55
CA PHE A 135 12.19 18.88 -12.31
C PHE A 135 13.55 18.21 -12.40
N LEU A 136 13.93 17.65 -13.56
CA LEU A 136 15.29 17.15 -13.78
C LEU A 136 16.33 18.25 -13.61
N ARG A 137 16.10 19.44 -14.18
CA ARG A 137 17.00 20.60 -14.01
C ARG A 137 17.00 21.09 -12.57
N LEU A 138 15.82 21.28 -11.99
CA LEU A 138 15.64 21.82 -10.64
C LEU A 138 16.37 20.98 -9.59
N VAL A 139 16.19 19.65 -9.63
CA VAL A 139 16.77 18.74 -8.63
C VAL A 139 18.29 18.67 -8.74
N ARG A 140 18.84 18.70 -9.96
CA ARG A 140 20.29 18.68 -10.20
C ARG A 140 20.98 19.97 -9.73
N ASN A 141 20.26 21.09 -9.78
CA ASN A 141 20.76 22.42 -9.40
C ASN A 141 20.17 22.95 -8.09
N PHE A 142 19.50 22.09 -7.30
CA PHE A 142 18.79 22.55 -6.11
C PHE A 142 19.75 23.14 -5.06
N PRO A 143 19.37 24.20 -4.33
CA PRO A 143 20.28 24.86 -3.40
C PRO A 143 20.83 23.91 -2.32
N LYS A 144 22.15 23.93 -2.12
CA LYS A 144 22.83 23.01 -1.18
C LYS A 144 22.31 23.19 0.26
N GLY A 145 21.96 22.06 0.87
CA GLY A 145 21.45 21.99 2.24
C GLY A 145 19.98 22.40 2.38
N ILE A 146 19.24 22.48 1.26
CA ILE A 146 17.77 22.50 1.23
C ILE A 146 17.33 21.25 0.48
N ARG A 147 16.26 20.59 0.91
CA ARG A 147 15.73 19.39 0.23
C ARG A 147 14.32 19.64 -0.30
N LEU A 148 14.07 19.22 -1.54
CA LEU A 148 12.75 19.21 -2.13
C LEU A 148 12.01 17.94 -1.66
N VAL A 149 10.77 18.07 -1.19
CA VAL A 149 9.90 16.95 -0.82
C VAL A 149 8.68 16.98 -1.73
N ILE A 150 8.39 15.88 -2.41
CA ILE A 150 7.20 15.75 -3.25
C ILE A 150 6.26 14.71 -2.65
N ASN A 151 5.03 15.13 -2.38
CA ASN A 151 3.92 14.25 -2.01
C ASN A 151 2.86 14.25 -3.10
N SER A 152 2.61 13.07 -3.65
CA SER A 152 1.67 12.88 -4.75
C SER A 152 0.85 11.61 -4.58
N ARG A 153 -0.47 11.67 -4.79
CA ARG A 153 -1.33 10.46 -4.80
C ARG A 153 -1.03 9.54 -5.98
N VAL A 154 -0.53 10.10 -7.07
CA VAL A 154 -0.14 9.39 -8.28
C VAL A 154 1.16 10.01 -8.78
N LEU A 155 2.17 9.17 -9.02
CA LEU A 155 3.45 9.62 -9.53
C LEU A 155 3.92 8.64 -10.59
N ALA A 156 4.29 9.14 -11.76
CA ALA A 156 4.89 8.32 -12.80
C ALA A 156 6.22 7.72 -12.33
N THR A 157 6.70 6.66 -13.00
CA THR A 157 8.06 6.16 -12.77
C THR A 157 9.12 7.15 -13.25
N GLN A 158 8.93 7.75 -14.43
CA GLN A 158 9.81 8.78 -14.97
C GLN A 158 9.24 10.18 -14.69
N PRO A 159 10.09 11.20 -14.49
CA PRO A 159 11.56 11.18 -14.58
C PRO A 159 12.26 10.71 -13.30
N TRP A 160 11.48 10.43 -12.25
CA TRP A 160 11.98 10.25 -10.89
C TRP A 160 12.93 9.07 -10.71
N ALA A 161 12.67 7.93 -11.35
CA ALA A 161 13.56 6.78 -11.32
C ALA A 161 14.96 7.11 -11.88
N THR A 162 15.06 8.07 -12.81
CA THR A 162 16.36 8.55 -13.30
C THR A 162 17.11 9.28 -12.19
N LEU A 163 16.45 10.18 -11.45
CA LEU A 163 17.07 10.92 -10.34
C LEU A 163 17.49 9.99 -9.19
N ILE A 164 16.73 8.94 -8.91
CA ILE A 164 17.07 7.95 -7.88
C ILE A 164 18.32 7.17 -8.27
N ARG A 165 18.43 6.70 -9.52
CA ARG A 165 19.63 6.03 -10.02
C ARG A 165 20.86 6.95 -10.03
N GLU A 166 20.66 8.24 -10.24
CA GLU A 166 21.70 9.28 -10.16
C GLU A 166 22.10 9.63 -8.71
N GLN A 167 21.48 9.04 -7.68
CA GLN A 167 21.68 9.40 -6.27
C GLN A 167 21.45 10.90 -6.05
N LYS A 168 20.35 11.39 -6.64
CA LYS A 168 19.81 12.75 -6.45
C LYS A 168 18.44 12.74 -5.79
N ALA A 169 17.83 11.56 -5.68
CA ALA A 169 16.53 11.40 -5.04
C ALA A 169 16.47 10.10 -4.24
N VAL A 170 15.63 10.10 -3.20
CA VAL A 170 15.23 8.90 -2.47
C VAL A 170 13.70 8.80 -2.42
N ALA A 171 13.17 7.59 -2.57
CA ALA A 171 11.77 7.29 -2.36
C ALA A 171 11.55 6.72 -0.94
N LEU A 172 10.88 7.49 -0.08
CA LEU A 172 10.52 7.03 1.26
C LEU A 172 9.25 6.17 1.21
N GLY A 173 9.28 5.04 1.90
CA GLY A 173 8.15 4.12 2.05
C GLY A 173 8.17 2.91 1.12
N ASP A 174 9.00 2.91 0.07
CA ASP A 174 9.20 1.77 -0.82
C ASP A 174 10.16 0.72 -0.20
N ASP A 175 11.01 1.13 0.73
CA ASP A 175 11.92 0.30 1.54
C ASP A 175 11.21 -0.82 2.33
N LYS A 176 9.90 -0.70 2.52
CA LYS A 176 9.05 -1.69 3.22
C LYS A 176 8.23 -2.57 2.28
N THR A 177 8.34 -2.38 0.97
CA THR A 177 7.75 -3.29 -0.02
C THR A 177 8.73 -4.44 -0.24
N LEU A 178 8.22 -5.68 -0.25
CA LEU A 178 9.08 -6.88 -0.29
C LEU A 178 9.97 -6.97 -1.54
N ASP A 179 9.59 -6.25 -2.60
CA ASP A 179 10.27 -6.23 -3.89
C ASP A 179 10.88 -4.85 -4.22
N GLY A 180 11.06 -3.97 -3.23
CA GLY A 180 11.73 -2.67 -3.40
C GLY A 180 10.91 -1.56 -4.08
N GLY A 181 9.67 -1.84 -4.51
CA GLY A 181 8.74 -0.80 -4.99
C GLY A 181 9.02 -0.34 -6.41
N ILE A 182 8.27 0.65 -6.91
CA ILE A 182 8.40 1.11 -8.31
C ILE A 182 9.66 1.94 -8.56
N PHE A 183 10.27 2.42 -7.49
CA PHE A 183 11.43 3.30 -7.53
C PHE A 183 12.72 2.61 -7.09
N ASP A 184 12.71 1.27 -6.95
CA ASP A 184 13.91 0.50 -6.66
C ASP A 184 15.00 0.78 -7.73
N PRO A 185 16.17 1.33 -7.34
CA PRO A 185 17.25 1.61 -8.28
C PRO A 185 17.83 0.33 -8.93
N GLN A 186 17.62 -0.84 -8.34
CA GLN A 186 18.11 -2.12 -8.86
C GLN A 186 17.20 -2.72 -9.92
N LYS A 187 15.95 -2.24 -10.03
CA LYS A 187 15.01 -2.79 -11.02
C LYS A 187 15.43 -2.43 -12.45
N PRO A 188 15.27 -3.36 -13.40
CA PRO A 188 15.55 -3.09 -14.81
C PRO A 188 14.65 -1.95 -15.32
N ASN A 189 15.16 -1.20 -16.30
CA ASN A 189 14.43 -0.08 -16.91
C ASN A 189 13.39 -0.58 -17.92
N GLU A 190 12.53 -1.49 -17.46
CA GLU A 190 11.38 -2.06 -18.17
C GLU A 190 10.10 -1.37 -17.72
N ALA A 191 8.98 -1.66 -18.37
CA ALA A 191 7.70 -1.19 -17.89
C ALA A 191 7.33 -1.87 -16.55
N HIS A 192 6.68 -1.15 -15.65
CA HIS A 192 6.31 -1.66 -14.33
C HIS A 192 4.80 -1.79 -14.22
N LEU A 193 4.33 -2.96 -13.81
CA LEU A 193 2.94 -3.24 -13.51
C LEU A 193 2.80 -3.47 -12.01
N GLU A 194 2.06 -2.61 -11.31
CA GLU A 194 1.70 -2.81 -9.92
C GLU A 194 0.26 -3.32 -9.82
N VAL A 195 0.06 -4.44 -9.11
CA VAL A 195 -1.25 -5.06 -8.93
C VAL A 195 -1.52 -5.26 -7.44
N TYR A 196 -2.60 -4.62 -6.96
CA TYR A 196 -2.98 -4.62 -5.55
C TYR A 196 -4.37 -5.25 -5.35
N ALA A 197 -4.43 -6.57 -5.30
CA ALA A 197 -5.68 -7.31 -5.15
C ALA A 197 -6.12 -7.45 -3.68
N LEU A 198 -5.20 -7.32 -2.72
CA LEU A 198 -5.45 -7.24 -1.27
C LEU A 198 -5.58 -5.80 -0.76
N ALA A 199 -5.58 -4.82 -1.67
CA ALA A 199 -5.82 -3.41 -1.35
C ALA A 199 -6.76 -2.74 -2.36
N GLY A 200 -7.96 -3.30 -2.52
CA GLY A 200 -9.07 -2.70 -3.26
C GLY A 200 -9.14 -3.02 -4.76
N GLY A 201 -8.24 -3.86 -5.29
CA GLY A 201 -8.22 -4.20 -6.72
C GLY A 201 -7.75 -3.03 -7.58
N ASN A 202 -6.68 -2.38 -7.13
CA ASN A 202 -6.02 -1.27 -7.84
C ASN A 202 -4.89 -1.78 -8.73
N THR A 203 -4.68 -1.13 -9.87
CA THR A 203 -3.67 -1.52 -10.85
C THR A 203 -3.03 -0.26 -11.42
N TYR A 204 -1.71 -0.30 -11.59
CA TYR A 204 -0.95 0.82 -12.12
C TYR A 204 0.09 0.35 -13.14
N VAL A 205 0.27 1.13 -14.20
CA VAL A 205 1.35 0.94 -15.18
C VAL A 205 2.26 2.14 -15.14
N ASN A 206 3.55 1.93 -14.86
CA ASN A 206 4.56 2.99 -14.71
C ASN A 206 4.10 4.10 -13.74
N GLY A 207 3.42 3.71 -12.66
CA GLY A 207 2.85 4.61 -11.64
C GLY A 207 1.47 5.18 -11.95
N TRP A 208 0.96 5.05 -13.20
CA TRP A 208 -0.34 5.56 -13.63
C TRP A 208 -1.49 4.58 -13.37
N PRO A 209 -2.61 5.00 -12.76
CA PRO A 209 -3.72 4.10 -12.46
C PRO A 209 -4.46 3.65 -13.72
N ILE A 210 -4.79 2.36 -13.79
CA ILE A 210 -5.71 1.81 -14.79
C ILE A 210 -7.13 1.84 -14.23
N THR A 211 -7.86 2.91 -14.56
CA THR A 211 -9.23 3.17 -14.06
C THR A 211 -10.32 2.59 -14.97
N THR A 212 -10.01 2.30 -16.23
CA THR A 212 -10.98 1.81 -17.23
C THR A 212 -10.53 0.48 -17.82
N TRP A 213 -11.48 -0.45 -17.99
CA TRP A 213 -11.21 -1.84 -18.40
C TRP A 213 -12.12 -2.34 -19.53
N ASP A 214 -12.92 -1.46 -20.14
CA ASP A 214 -13.90 -1.81 -21.20
C ASP A 214 -14.86 -2.95 -20.85
N GLY A 215 -15.19 -3.03 -19.56
CA GLY A 215 -16.13 -4.00 -18.99
C GLY A 215 -15.51 -4.83 -17.85
N PRO A 216 -16.34 -5.66 -17.19
CA PRO A 216 -15.88 -6.52 -16.11
C PRO A 216 -14.99 -7.67 -16.60
N LEU A 217 -15.24 -8.19 -17.81
CA LEU A 217 -14.57 -9.38 -18.32
C LEU A 217 -13.06 -9.18 -18.57
N PRO A 218 -12.58 -8.11 -19.23
CA PRO A 218 -11.14 -7.86 -19.35
C PRO A 218 -10.46 -7.67 -17.99
N LYS A 219 -11.11 -6.98 -17.04
CA LYS A 219 -10.57 -6.79 -15.69
C LYS A 219 -10.42 -8.13 -14.95
N GLN A 220 -11.43 -8.99 -15.00
CA GLN A 220 -11.37 -10.30 -14.33
C GLN A 220 -10.34 -11.22 -14.98
N LEU A 221 -10.27 -11.26 -16.31
CA LEU A 221 -9.25 -12.04 -17.03
C LEU A 221 -7.83 -11.53 -16.75
N PHE A 222 -7.65 -10.21 -16.63
CA PHE A 222 -6.39 -9.60 -16.19
C PHE A 222 -5.96 -10.13 -14.82
N TYR A 223 -6.84 -10.04 -13.80
CA TYR A 223 -6.51 -10.54 -12.47
C TYR A 223 -6.27 -12.05 -12.45
N TYR A 224 -7.00 -12.81 -13.27
CA TYR A 224 -6.76 -14.24 -13.40
C TYR A 224 -5.35 -14.53 -13.93
N PHE A 225 -4.88 -13.84 -14.97
CA PHE A 225 -3.52 -14.01 -15.49
C PHE A 225 -2.43 -13.62 -14.48
N VAL A 226 -2.65 -12.58 -13.69
CA VAL A 226 -1.71 -12.16 -12.66
C VAL A 226 -1.67 -13.16 -11.50
N ASP A 227 -2.83 -13.68 -11.09
CA ASP A 227 -2.94 -14.66 -9.99
C ASP A 227 -2.53 -16.09 -10.42
N HIS A 228 -2.61 -16.40 -11.72
CA HIS A 228 -2.22 -17.67 -12.31
C HIS A 228 -1.12 -17.42 -13.36
N PRO A 229 0.15 -17.23 -12.95
CA PRO A 229 1.25 -16.89 -13.87
C PRO A 229 1.57 -18.02 -14.87
N MET A 230 0.93 -19.17 -14.75
CA MET A 230 0.98 -20.25 -15.72
C MET A 230 -0.40 -20.90 -15.81
N ALA A 231 -1.12 -20.61 -16.90
CA ALA A 231 -2.47 -21.11 -17.12
C ALA A 231 -2.63 -21.67 -18.54
N THR A 232 -3.26 -22.82 -18.66
CA THR A 232 -3.63 -23.41 -19.95
C THR A 232 -4.86 -22.73 -20.53
N ARG A 233 -5.07 -22.91 -21.85
CA ARG A 233 -6.28 -22.42 -22.51
C ARG A 233 -7.55 -23.06 -21.93
N ASP A 234 -7.50 -24.36 -21.65
CA ASP A 234 -8.66 -25.10 -21.17
C ASP A 234 -9.07 -24.66 -19.75
N GLU A 235 -8.11 -24.39 -18.87
CA GLU A 235 -8.39 -23.81 -17.54
C GLU A 235 -9.05 -22.44 -17.65
N ILE A 236 -8.51 -21.56 -18.50
CA ILE A 236 -9.09 -20.23 -18.72
C ILE A 236 -10.52 -20.37 -19.27
N PHE A 237 -10.74 -21.24 -20.25
CA PHE A 237 -12.05 -21.39 -20.88
C PHE A 237 -13.07 -21.99 -19.91
N ALA A 238 -12.69 -22.99 -19.11
CA ALA A 238 -13.55 -23.55 -18.07
C ALA A 238 -13.97 -22.52 -17.02
N VAL A 239 -13.12 -21.52 -16.74
CA VAL A 239 -13.42 -20.45 -15.77
C VAL A 239 -14.33 -19.37 -16.36
N PHE A 240 -14.04 -18.91 -17.58
CA PHE A 240 -14.68 -17.72 -18.15
C PHE A 240 -15.81 -18.01 -19.14
N TRP A 241 -15.75 -19.14 -19.84
CA TRP A 241 -16.69 -19.52 -20.90
C TRP A 241 -16.99 -21.03 -20.89
N PRO A 242 -17.43 -21.62 -19.76
CA PRO A 242 -17.64 -23.07 -19.65
C PRO A 242 -18.69 -23.60 -20.64
N ASP A 243 -19.65 -22.77 -21.01
CA ASP A 243 -20.79 -23.16 -21.86
C ASP A 243 -20.59 -22.85 -23.35
N LEU A 244 -19.45 -22.25 -23.74
CA LEU A 244 -19.19 -21.90 -25.14
C LEU A 244 -18.44 -23.03 -25.87
N PRO A 245 -18.76 -23.29 -27.15
CA PRO A 245 -17.91 -24.11 -28.01
C PRO A 245 -16.50 -23.54 -28.10
N THR A 246 -15.48 -24.39 -28.16
CA THR A 246 -14.06 -24.00 -28.13
C THR A 246 -13.70 -22.91 -29.14
N LYS A 247 -14.28 -22.93 -30.34
CA LYS A 247 -14.03 -21.93 -31.39
C LYS A 247 -14.53 -20.54 -30.98
N GLU A 248 -15.71 -20.46 -30.38
CA GLU A 248 -16.29 -19.20 -29.92
C GLU A 248 -15.56 -18.66 -28.69
N ALA A 249 -15.27 -19.53 -27.71
CA ALA A 249 -14.44 -19.18 -26.56
C ALA A 249 -13.08 -18.63 -26.98
N THR A 250 -12.44 -19.24 -27.99
CA THR A 250 -11.16 -18.76 -28.55
C THR A 250 -11.28 -17.34 -29.12
N ASN A 251 -12.34 -17.05 -29.88
CA ASN A 251 -12.55 -15.71 -30.45
C ASN A 251 -12.76 -14.65 -29.36
N VAL A 252 -13.65 -14.92 -28.39
CA VAL A 252 -13.94 -14.00 -27.29
C VAL A 252 -12.71 -13.79 -26.40
N PHE A 253 -11.93 -14.85 -26.17
CA PHE A 253 -10.67 -14.81 -25.44
C PHE A 253 -9.66 -13.85 -26.08
N HIS A 254 -9.40 -13.99 -27.39
CA HIS A 254 -8.42 -13.14 -28.06
C HIS A 254 -8.85 -11.66 -28.10
N VAL A 255 -10.13 -11.39 -28.29
CA VAL A 255 -10.68 -10.03 -28.21
C VAL A 255 -10.51 -9.45 -26.81
N THR A 256 -10.80 -10.24 -25.77
CA THR A 256 -10.66 -9.82 -24.37
C THR A 256 -9.19 -9.58 -24.00
N LYS A 257 -8.29 -10.49 -24.37
CA LYS A 257 -6.84 -10.34 -24.18
C LYS A 257 -6.32 -9.06 -24.86
N ARG A 258 -6.76 -8.80 -26.10
CA ARG A 258 -6.37 -7.58 -26.82
C ARG A 258 -6.79 -6.31 -26.08
N LYS A 259 -8.00 -6.25 -25.54
CA LYS A 259 -8.46 -5.12 -24.72
C LYS A 259 -7.57 -4.91 -23.49
N ILE A 260 -7.10 -5.99 -22.85
CA ILE A 260 -6.14 -5.90 -21.73
C ILE A 260 -4.84 -5.25 -22.22
N SER A 261 -4.25 -5.74 -23.32
CA SER A 261 -3.02 -5.15 -23.87
C SER A 261 -3.18 -3.68 -24.26
N GLU A 262 -4.32 -3.30 -24.85
CA GLU A 262 -4.63 -1.89 -25.20
C GLU A 262 -4.72 -0.99 -23.97
N ARG A 263 -5.23 -1.51 -22.83
CA ARG A 263 -5.33 -0.75 -21.58
C ARG A 263 -4.01 -0.65 -20.83
N LEU A 264 -3.16 -1.67 -20.92
CA LEU A 264 -1.84 -1.66 -20.29
C LEU A 264 -0.80 -0.93 -21.15
N GLY A 265 -0.99 -0.90 -22.48
CA GLY A 265 0.04 -0.46 -23.44
C GLY A 265 1.12 -1.51 -23.72
N PHE A 266 1.02 -2.70 -23.10
CA PHE A 266 1.99 -3.79 -23.18
C PHE A 266 1.26 -5.13 -23.23
N GLU A 267 1.88 -6.13 -23.83
CA GLU A 267 1.36 -7.50 -23.76
C GLU A 267 1.55 -8.03 -22.34
N LEU A 268 0.46 -8.44 -21.67
CA LEU A 268 0.56 -9.06 -20.34
C LEU A 268 1.11 -10.49 -20.43
N THR A 269 0.63 -11.26 -21.40
CA THR A 269 0.94 -12.70 -21.51
C THR A 269 1.46 -13.11 -22.88
N ALA A 270 2.41 -14.04 -22.87
CA ALA A 270 2.89 -14.78 -24.02
C ALA A 270 2.40 -16.23 -23.96
N TYR A 271 2.18 -16.85 -25.11
CA TYR A 271 1.79 -18.26 -25.21
C TYR A 271 3.00 -19.12 -25.57
N ALA A 272 3.40 -20.02 -24.68
CA ALA A 272 4.54 -20.91 -24.88
C ALA A 272 4.28 -22.26 -24.19
N SER A 273 4.68 -23.35 -24.84
CA SER A 273 4.58 -24.72 -24.29
C SER A 273 3.18 -25.10 -23.77
N ALA A 274 2.12 -24.65 -24.45
CA ALA A 274 0.71 -24.81 -24.08
C ALA A 274 0.19 -23.97 -22.90
N PHE A 275 0.98 -23.02 -22.40
CA PHE A 275 0.59 -22.13 -21.31
C PHE A 275 0.62 -20.67 -21.74
N TYR A 276 -0.29 -19.88 -21.18
CA TYR A 276 -0.13 -18.44 -21.05
C TYR A 276 0.74 -18.16 -19.82
N ARG A 277 1.80 -17.37 -20.03
CA ARG A 277 2.76 -16.93 -19.01
C ARG A 277 2.99 -15.43 -19.14
N PRO A 278 3.52 -14.75 -18.11
CA PRO A 278 3.99 -13.38 -18.24
C PRO A 278 4.84 -13.18 -19.49
N SER A 279 4.58 -12.12 -20.24
CA SER A 279 5.26 -11.86 -21.52
C SER A 279 6.73 -11.48 -21.38
N GLY A 280 7.14 -11.00 -20.20
CA GLY A 280 8.45 -10.39 -19.95
C GLY A 280 8.57 -8.94 -20.44
N GLN A 281 7.50 -8.31 -20.93
CA GLN A 281 7.52 -6.88 -21.29
C GLN A 281 7.41 -5.94 -20.07
N MET A 282 6.95 -6.48 -18.94
CA MET A 282 6.74 -5.73 -17.71
C MET A 282 7.26 -6.50 -16.50
N ALA A 283 7.92 -5.78 -15.59
CA ALA A 283 8.15 -6.26 -14.23
C ALA A 283 6.83 -6.16 -13.43
N ILE A 284 6.35 -7.28 -12.92
CA ILE A 284 5.06 -7.36 -12.22
C ILE A 284 5.28 -7.37 -10.71
N HIS A 285 4.77 -6.35 -10.03
CA HIS A 285 4.55 -6.35 -8.59
C HIS A 285 3.14 -6.83 -8.31
N TYR A 286 2.99 -7.89 -7.50
CA TYR A 286 1.69 -8.42 -7.12
C TYR A 286 1.62 -8.71 -5.61
N ASP A 287 0.71 -8.02 -4.92
CA ASP A 287 0.60 -8.07 -3.45
C ASP A 287 0.20 -9.45 -2.90
N VAL A 288 -0.59 -10.23 -3.64
CA VAL A 288 -0.96 -11.60 -3.23
C VAL A 288 0.23 -12.55 -3.37
N GLN A 289 1.02 -12.45 -4.44
CA GLN A 289 2.24 -13.27 -4.57
C GLN A 289 3.21 -12.99 -3.42
N ASN A 290 3.37 -11.72 -3.06
CA ASN A 290 4.14 -11.28 -1.91
C ASN A 290 3.59 -11.85 -0.59
N PHE A 291 2.27 -11.84 -0.41
CA PHE A 291 1.59 -12.44 0.74
C PHE A 291 1.83 -13.95 0.83
N GLU A 292 1.72 -14.67 -0.28
CA GLU A 292 1.96 -16.13 -0.31
C GLU A 292 3.41 -16.51 -0.07
N ALA A 293 4.36 -15.74 -0.61
CA ALA A 293 5.79 -15.95 -0.35
C ALA A 293 6.12 -15.79 1.15
N LEU A 294 5.50 -14.81 1.82
CA LEU A 294 5.64 -14.66 3.27
C LEU A 294 4.98 -15.81 4.05
N LEU A 295 3.85 -16.34 3.59
CA LEU A 295 3.22 -17.50 4.23
C LEU A 295 4.12 -18.74 4.16
N GLN A 296 4.84 -18.93 3.05
CA GLN A 296 5.74 -20.08 2.89
C GLN A 296 6.97 -20.00 3.82
N THR A 297 7.40 -18.80 4.19
CA THR A 297 8.54 -18.58 5.09
C THR A 297 8.14 -18.42 6.55
N ALA A 298 6.86 -18.14 6.83
CA ALA A 298 6.32 -18.05 8.16
C ALA A 298 6.18 -19.45 8.80
N SER A 299 6.90 -19.70 9.89
CA SER A 299 6.66 -20.88 10.74
C SER A 299 5.38 -20.69 11.54
N PHE A 300 4.47 -21.67 11.45
CA PHE A 300 3.22 -21.72 12.24
C PHE A 300 3.18 -22.92 13.19
N GLU A 301 4.19 -23.80 13.12
CA GLU A 301 4.21 -25.10 13.79
C GLU A 301 5.09 -25.10 15.05
N ASP A 302 5.88 -24.06 15.27
CA ASP A 302 6.70 -23.95 16.49
C ASP A 302 5.81 -23.58 17.69
N GLU A 303 5.62 -24.53 18.62
CA GLU A 303 4.88 -24.30 19.87
C GLU A 303 5.61 -23.32 20.81
N ASP A 304 6.92 -23.13 20.61
CA ASP A 304 7.81 -22.28 21.42
C ASP A 304 7.98 -20.84 20.88
N ILE A 305 7.08 -20.35 20.00
CA ILE A 305 7.17 -18.97 19.50
C ILE A 305 6.92 -17.98 20.66
N THR A 306 8.01 -17.47 21.22
CA THR A 306 7.98 -16.44 22.26
C THR A 306 7.94 -15.03 21.68
N GLU A 307 8.23 -14.85 20.39
CA GLU A 307 8.25 -13.56 19.71
C GLU A 307 7.43 -13.54 18.42
N ILE A 308 6.79 -12.40 18.14
CA ILE A 308 5.99 -12.25 16.92
C ILE A 308 6.95 -12.16 15.74
N PRO A 309 6.92 -13.11 14.78
CA PRO A 309 7.78 -13.04 13.61
C PRO A 309 7.45 -11.80 12.77
N GLN A 310 8.48 -11.11 12.26
CA GLN A 310 8.29 -9.94 11.39
C GLN A 310 7.42 -10.28 10.17
N ALA A 311 7.57 -11.48 9.61
CA ALA A 311 6.74 -11.98 8.50
C ALA A 311 5.23 -11.94 8.80
N TRP A 312 4.81 -12.23 10.05
CA TRP A 312 3.40 -12.16 10.44
C TRP A 312 2.88 -10.71 10.45
N LEU A 313 3.71 -9.76 10.87
CA LEU A 313 3.37 -8.33 10.81
C LEU A 313 3.29 -7.86 9.35
N ASP A 314 4.20 -8.32 8.50
CA ASP A 314 4.22 -8.01 7.07
C ASP A 314 2.96 -8.55 6.35
N LEU A 315 2.54 -9.78 6.65
CA LEU A 315 1.30 -10.38 6.15
C LEU A 315 0.07 -9.53 6.49
N ILE A 316 -0.02 -9.05 7.73
CA ILE A 316 -1.10 -8.15 8.16
C ILE A 316 -1.06 -6.81 7.42
N ARG A 317 0.13 -6.28 7.09
CA ARG A 317 0.22 -5.02 6.33
C ARG A 317 -0.24 -5.17 4.88
N LEU A 318 0.00 -6.33 4.27
CA LEU A 318 -0.41 -6.62 2.89
C LEU A 318 -1.93 -6.85 2.79
N TYR A 319 -2.52 -7.56 3.75
CA TYR A 319 -3.97 -7.83 3.76
C TYR A 319 -4.77 -6.61 4.24
N ARG A 320 -5.12 -5.70 3.33
CA ARG A 320 -5.86 -4.46 3.67
C ARG A 320 -7.37 -4.59 3.46
N THR A 321 -7.76 -5.28 2.40
CA THR A 321 -9.15 -5.59 2.06
C THR A 321 -9.25 -7.04 1.60
N PRO A 322 -10.43 -7.67 1.68
CA PRO A 322 -10.64 -8.98 1.06
C PRO A 322 -10.23 -8.96 -0.42
N PHE A 323 -9.70 -10.08 -0.92
CA PHE A 323 -9.26 -10.22 -2.31
C PHE A 323 -10.37 -9.83 -3.30
N LEU A 324 -10.13 -8.78 -4.09
CA LEU A 324 -11.04 -8.27 -5.15
C LEU A 324 -12.51 -8.21 -4.71
N PRO A 325 -12.88 -7.41 -3.69
CA PRO A 325 -14.15 -7.54 -2.98
C PRO A 325 -15.37 -7.16 -3.83
N GLN A 326 -15.16 -6.46 -4.94
CA GLN A 326 -16.21 -6.03 -5.88
C GLN A 326 -16.49 -7.05 -6.99
N MET A 327 -15.78 -8.19 -7.00
CA MET A 327 -15.91 -9.22 -8.03
C MET A 327 -16.33 -10.54 -7.39
N THR A 328 -17.33 -11.21 -7.97
CA THR A 328 -17.99 -12.38 -7.34
C THR A 328 -17.95 -13.64 -8.19
N THR A 329 -17.01 -13.73 -9.15
CA THR A 329 -16.86 -14.97 -9.92
C THR A 329 -16.41 -16.12 -9.01
N PRO A 330 -16.83 -17.37 -9.28
CA PRO A 330 -16.55 -18.50 -8.38
C PRO A 330 -15.07 -18.71 -8.06
N TRP A 331 -14.17 -18.47 -9.03
CA TRP A 331 -12.73 -18.59 -8.81
C TRP A 331 -12.20 -17.52 -7.84
N ILE A 332 -12.74 -16.29 -7.90
CA ILE A 332 -12.37 -15.18 -7.00
C ILE A 332 -12.86 -15.47 -5.59
N GLU A 333 -14.10 -15.94 -5.43
CA GLU A 333 -14.65 -16.32 -4.12
C GLU A 333 -13.80 -17.40 -3.44
N LYS A 334 -13.45 -18.45 -4.20
CA LYS A 334 -12.57 -19.51 -3.72
C LYS A 334 -11.20 -18.97 -3.31
N ARG A 335 -10.61 -18.12 -4.14
CA ARG A 335 -9.29 -17.51 -3.89
C ARG A 335 -9.32 -16.58 -2.67
N ARG A 336 -10.38 -15.78 -2.53
CA ARG A 336 -10.62 -14.90 -1.39
C ARG A 336 -10.72 -15.67 -0.09
N GLU A 337 -11.47 -16.77 -0.10
CA GLU A 337 -11.60 -17.64 1.08
C GLU A 337 -10.25 -18.22 1.51
N GLN A 338 -9.43 -18.72 0.57
CA GLN A 338 -8.08 -19.22 0.87
C GLN A 338 -7.19 -18.16 1.55
N LEU A 339 -7.13 -16.96 0.97
CA LEU A 339 -6.31 -15.86 1.50
C LEU A 339 -6.82 -15.36 2.87
N LYS A 340 -8.14 -15.33 3.03
CA LYS A 340 -8.80 -14.96 4.30
C LYS A 340 -8.51 -15.98 5.41
N GLN A 341 -8.52 -17.28 5.11
CA GLN A 341 -8.15 -18.32 6.08
C GLN A 341 -6.72 -18.14 6.56
N ALA A 342 -5.77 -17.92 5.65
CA ALA A 342 -4.38 -17.71 6.00
C ALA A 342 -4.17 -16.45 6.85
N TYR A 343 -4.76 -15.31 6.46
CA TYR A 343 -4.74 -14.07 7.24
C TYR A 343 -5.30 -14.26 8.67
N THR A 344 -6.40 -15.00 8.79
CA THR A 344 -7.00 -15.31 10.10
C THR A 344 -6.07 -16.19 10.95
N GLY A 345 -5.41 -17.17 10.33
CA GLY A 345 -4.40 -17.98 10.99
C GLY A 345 -3.28 -17.14 11.61
N VAL A 346 -2.76 -16.15 10.87
CA VAL A 346 -1.75 -15.20 11.36
C VAL A 346 -2.26 -14.41 12.56
N LEU A 347 -3.50 -13.89 12.51
CA LEU A 347 -4.09 -13.15 13.64
C LEU A 347 -4.20 -14.02 14.90
N ILE A 348 -4.64 -15.27 14.75
CA ILE A 348 -4.75 -16.21 15.87
C ILE A 348 -3.37 -16.54 16.43
N GLY A 349 -2.37 -16.76 15.56
CA GLY A 349 -0.97 -16.97 15.96
C GLY A 349 -0.43 -15.83 16.80
N ILE A 350 -0.57 -14.58 16.35
CA ILE A 350 -0.15 -13.40 17.11
C ILE A 350 -0.88 -13.32 18.46
N GLY A 351 -2.19 -13.59 18.47
CA GLY A 351 -2.97 -13.65 19.71
C GLY A 351 -2.41 -14.66 20.71
N ARG A 352 -1.98 -15.85 20.24
CA ARG A 352 -1.34 -16.88 21.09
C ARG A 352 -0.02 -16.40 21.67
N VAL A 353 0.83 -15.73 20.89
CA VAL A 353 2.12 -15.19 21.38
C VAL A 353 1.89 -14.14 22.48
N TYR A 354 0.97 -13.20 22.29
CA TYR A 354 0.64 -12.22 23.34
C TYR A 354 0.08 -12.89 24.59
N ASN A 355 -0.78 -13.88 24.41
CA ASN A 355 -1.34 -14.65 25.52
C ASN A 355 -0.24 -15.42 26.29
N ALA A 356 0.72 -16.04 25.60
CA ALA A 356 1.87 -16.71 26.23
C ALA A 356 2.75 -15.73 27.04
N ARG A 357 2.77 -14.45 26.65
CA ARG A 357 3.44 -13.35 27.36
C ARG A 357 2.59 -12.74 28.49
N ASN A 358 1.42 -13.29 28.78
CA ASN A 358 0.43 -12.73 29.72
C ASN A 358 -0.06 -11.31 29.36
N ASP A 359 0.02 -10.93 28.08
CA ASP A 359 -0.54 -9.68 27.57
C ASP A 359 -1.96 -9.91 27.03
N ALA A 360 -2.91 -10.00 27.96
CA ALA A 360 -4.31 -10.29 27.65
C ALA A 360 -4.95 -9.22 26.76
N THR A 361 -4.59 -7.94 26.93
CA THR A 361 -5.14 -6.82 26.17
C THR A 361 -4.85 -6.96 24.67
N ASN A 362 -3.58 -7.23 24.33
CA ASN A 362 -3.22 -7.43 22.93
C ASN A 362 -3.74 -8.77 22.40
N ALA A 363 -3.71 -9.85 23.19
CA ALA A 363 -4.29 -11.14 22.78
C ALA A 363 -5.77 -11.01 22.39
N ILE A 364 -6.59 -10.38 23.24
CA ILE A 364 -8.01 -10.11 22.97
C ILE A 364 -8.18 -9.32 21.67
N THR A 365 -7.36 -8.28 21.46
CA THR A 365 -7.40 -7.45 20.24
C THR A 365 -7.21 -8.28 18.97
N TYR A 366 -6.23 -9.17 18.95
CA TYR A 366 -5.96 -10.01 17.77
C TYR A 366 -7.01 -11.11 17.58
N TYR A 367 -7.49 -11.74 18.65
CA TYR A 367 -8.59 -12.71 18.57
C TYR A 367 -9.90 -12.08 18.10
N MET A 368 -10.24 -10.89 18.56
CA MET A 368 -11.40 -10.15 18.07
C MET A 368 -11.27 -9.82 16.58
N ARG A 369 -10.07 -9.45 16.10
CA ARG A 369 -9.83 -9.26 14.66
C ARG A 369 -10.04 -10.57 13.88
N ALA A 370 -9.59 -11.70 14.39
CA ALA A 370 -9.84 -13.00 13.76
C ALA A 370 -11.33 -13.34 13.70
N LEU A 371 -12.09 -13.04 14.75
CA LEU A 371 -13.55 -13.24 14.77
C LEU A 371 -14.33 -12.28 13.87
N ARG A 372 -13.75 -11.15 13.45
CA ARG A 372 -14.37 -10.33 12.39
C ARG A 372 -14.32 -11.01 11.04
N GLU A 373 -13.29 -11.82 10.79
CA GLU A 373 -13.17 -12.61 9.57
C GLU A 373 -14.00 -13.89 9.65
N TYR A 374 -13.85 -14.68 10.72
CA TYR A 374 -14.62 -15.90 10.93
C TYR A 374 -15.34 -15.88 12.29
N PRO A 375 -16.55 -15.28 12.35
CA PRO A 375 -17.33 -15.16 13.57
C PRO A 375 -17.72 -16.51 14.21
N GLU A 376 -17.70 -17.60 13.45
CA GLU A 376 -18.09 -18.94 13.88
C GLU A 376 -16.94 -19.75 14.53
N ARG A 377 -15.74 -19.20 14.64
CA ARG A 377 -14.55 -19.92 15.15
C ARG A 377 -14.61 -20.17 16.66
N GLU A 378 -15.23 -21.30 17.01
CA GLU A 378 -15.42 -21.72 18.40
C GLU A 378 -14.11 -21.77 19.22
N ASP A 379 -12.99 -22.16 18.61
CA ASP A 379 -11.68 -22.20 19.26
C ASP A 379 -11.20 -20.82 19.70
N VAL A 380 -11.38 -19.79 18.87
CA VAL A 380 -11.03 -18.40 19.21
C VAL A 380 -11.97 -17.84 20.28
N HIS A 381 -13.26 -18.18 20.22
CA HIS A 381 -14.21 -17.84 21.29
C HIS A 381 -13.82 -18.46 22.64
N ARG A 382 -13.33 -19.71 22.66
CA ARG A 382 -12.83 -20.34 23.89
C ARG A 382 -11.62 -19.62 24.47
N GLU A 383 -10.68 -19.17 23.64
CA GLU A 383 -9.54 -18.37 24.11
C GLU A 383 -9.98 -17.04 24.74
N LEU A 384 -10.93 -16.33 24.11
CA LEU A 384 -11.48 -15.09 24.69
C LEU A 384 -12.18 -15.34 26.03
N MET A 385 -12.98 -16.41 26.13
CA MET A 385 -13.61 -16.81 27.40
C MET A 385 -12.56 -17.14 28.48
N ARG A 386 -11.47 -17.82 28.10
CA ARG A 386 -10.36 -18.13 29.02
C ARG A 386 -9.71 -16.86 29.56
N LEU A 387 -9.42 -15.91 28.67
CA LEU A 387 -8.79 -14.63 29.03
C LEU A 387 -9.69 -13.81 29.96
N HIS A 388 -11.00 -13.73 29.69
CA HIS A 388 -11.93 -13.03 30.58
C HIS A 388 -12.06 -13.70 31.94
N ALA A 389 -12.13 -15.03 31.99
CA ALA A 389 -12.17 -15.77 33.24
C ALA A 389 -10.89 -15.55 34.08
N ALA A 390 -9.71 -15.51 33.45
CA ALA A 390 -8.45 -15.23 34.14
C ALA A 390 -8.39 -13.83 34.80
N HIS A 391 -9.27 -12.91 34.40
CA HIS A 391 -9.44 -11.59 35.00
C HIS A 391 -10.70 -11.47 35.86
N HIS A 392 -11.36 -12.59 36.20
CA HIS A 392 -12.60 -12.64 36.99
C HIS A 392 -13.78 -11.88 36.36
N ASP A 393 -13.75 -11.63 35.05
CA ASP A 393 -14.80 -10.96 34.27
C ASP A 393 -15.87 -11.96 33.82
N VAL A 394 -16.58 -12.59 34.77
CA VAL A 394 -17.60 -13.62 34.51
C VAL A 394 -18.67 -13.15 33.53
N ASP A 395 -19.10 -11.89 33.65
CA ASP A 395 -20.12 -11.31 32.78
C ASP A 395 -19.69 -11.33 31.30
N LYS A 396 -18.41 -11.06 31.02
CA LYS A 396 -17.85 -11.12 29.66
C LYS A 396 -17.73 -12.55 29.14
N VAL A 397 -17.46 -13.53 30.01
CA VAL A 397 -17.48 -14.96 29.64
C VAL A 397 -18.88 -15.35 29.15
N VAL A 398 -19.92 -14.98 29.91
CA VAL A 398 -21.32 -15.24 29.58
C VAL A 398 -21.72 -14.53 28.29
N GLU A 399 -21.34 -13.26 28.13
CA GLU A 399 -21.60 -12.49 26.92
C GLU A 399 -20.96 -13.13 25.69
N GLN A 400 -19.69 -13.52 25.77
CA GLN A 400 -18.95 -14.14 24.67
C GLN A 400 -19.57 -15.48 24.23
N TYR A 401 -20.01 -16.30 25.18
CA TYR A 401 -20.69 -17.56 24.88
C TYR A 401 -22.07 -17.35 24.24
N LYS A 402 -22.85 -16.38 24.73
CA LYS A 402 -24.13 -15.99 24.12
C LYS A 402 -23.95 -15.47 22.71
N MET A 403 -22.93 -14.64 22.48
CA MET A 403 -22.57 -14.14 21.16
C MET A 403 -22.27 -15.28 20.18
N LEU A 404 -21.39 -16.22 20.57
CA LEU A 404 -21.09 -17.40 19.75
C LEU A 404 -22.35 -18.20 19.43
N THR A 405 -23.17 -18.48 20.45
CA THR A 405 -24.41 -19.25 20.30
C THR A 405 -25.35 -18.59 19.30
N SER A 406 -25.51 -17.26 19.39
CA SER A 406 -26.33 -16.50 18.45
C SER A 406 -25.77 -16.52 17.03
N ILE A 407 -24.45 -16.44 16.87
CA ILE A 407 -23.79 -16.48 15.56
C ILE A 407 -24.03 -17.83 14.91
N LEU A 408 -23.64 -18.93 15.57
CA LEU A 408 -23.79 -20.30 15.04
C LEU A 408 -25.24 -20.64 14.70
N LYS A 409 -26.18 -20.18 15.53
CA LYS A 409 -27.61 -20.40 15.27
C LYS A 409 -28.07 -19.64 14.02
N ARG A 410 -27.61 -18.41 13.82
CA ARG A 410 -28.01 -17.57 12.68
C ARG A 410 -27.35 -17.99 11.37
N THR A 411 -26.06 -18.34 11.39
CA THR A 411 -25.27 -18.58 10.17
C THR A 411 -25.31 -20.03 9.73
N LEU A 412 -25.31 -20.98 10.67
CA LEU A 412 -25.18 -22.41 10.40
C LEU A 412 -26.36 -23.24 10.93
N ASN A 413 -27.27 -22.63 11.69
CA ASN A 413 -28.40 -23.30 12.35
C ASN A 413 -27.98 -24.44 13.30
N ILE A 414 -26.80 -24.33 13.92
CA ILE A 414 -26.26 -25.29 14.89
C ILE A 414 -26.09 -24.66 16.28
N ALA A 415 -25.96 -25.51 17.30
CA ALA A 415 -25.54 -25.10 18.64
C ALA A 415 -24.01 -25.20 18.80
N PRO A 416 -23.40 -24.53 19.79
CA PRO A 416 -21.99 -24.72 20.09
C PRO A 416 -21.63 -26.20 20.32
N SER A 417 -20.43 -26.57 19.89
CA SER A 417 -19.90 -27.93 20.07
C SER A 417 -19.94 -28.36 21.54
N LYS A 418 -19.93 -29.69 21.76
CA LYS A 418 -19.86 -30.25 23.11
C LYS A 418 -18.64 -29.73 23.87
N THR A 419 -17.49 -29.65 23.19
CA THR A 419 -16.24 -29.11 23.75
C THR A 419 -16.42 -27.68 24.27
N THR A 420 -17.01 -26.79 23.48
CA THR A 420 -17.23 -25.41 23.89
C THR A 420 -18.23 -25.28 25.02
N ARG A 421 -19.31 -26.09 25.02
CA ARG A 421 -20.29 -26.13 26.12
C ARG A 421 -19.66 -26.53 27.44
N GLN A 422 -18.93 -27.65 27.45
CA GLN A 422 -18.25 -28.14 28.64
C GLN A 422 -17.19 -27.14 29.14
N TYR A 423 -16.48 -26.50 28.22
CA TYR A 423 -15.49 -25.48 28.55
C TYR A 423 -16.14 -24.27 29.26
N TYR A 424 -17.23 -23.74 28.70
CA TYR A 424 -17.99 -22.65 29.31
C TYR A 424 -18.54 -23.01 30.70
N GLU A 425 -19.16 -24.19 30.84
CA GLU A 425 -19.70 -24.68 32.11
C GLU A 425 -18.59 -24.78 33.18
N GLY A 426 -17.41 -25.26 32.80
CA GLY A 426 -16.23 -25.31 33.69
C GLY A 426 -15.80 -23.94 34.18
N LEU A 427 -15.70 -22.95 33.29
CA LEU A 427 -15.30 -21.58 33.66
C LEU A 427 -16.28 -20.95 34.66
N ILE A 428 -17.59 -21.10 34.44
CA ILE A 428 -18.61 -20.56 35.35
C ILE A 428 -18.61 -21.30 36.69
N GLY A 429 -18.44 -22.62 36.69
CA GLY A 429 -18.37 -23.42 37.92
C GLY A 429 -17.19 -23.06 38.82
N HIS A 430 -16.01 -22.80 38.23
CA HIS A 430 -14.82 -22.39 38.97
C HIS A 430 -14.94 -21.00 39.59
N GLU A 431 -15.52 -20.04 38.88
CA GLU A 431 -15.71 -18.67 39.37
C GLU A 431 -16.73 -18.57 40.50
N LEU A 432 -17.84 -19.33 40.40
CA LEU A 432 -18.84 -19.40 41.48
C LEU A 432 -18.30 -20.08 42.74
N ALA A 433 -17.32 -20.97 42.62
CA ALA A 433 -16.66 -21.62 43.76
C ALA A 433 -15.49 -20.81 44.36
N SER A 434 -15.01 -19.78 43.65
CA SER A 434 -13.90 -18.92 44.08
C SER A 434 -14.37 -17.62 44.76
N ARG A 435 -15.69 -17.40 44.82
CA ARG A 435 -16.36 -16.37 45.62
C ARG A 435 -16.79 -16.95 46.96
#